data_AF-A0A7Y4UME4-F1
#
_entry.id   AF-A0A7Y4UME4-F1
#
_cell.length_a   1.000
_cell.length_b   1.000
_cell.length_c   1.000
_cell.angle_alpha   90.00
_cell.angle_beta   90.00
_cell.angle_gamma   90.00
#
_symmetry.space_group_name_H-M   'P 1'
#
loop_
_entity.id
_entity.type
_entity.pdbx_description
1 polymer ?
#
loop_
_entity_poly.entity_id
_entity_poly.type
_entity_poly.pdbx_seq_one_letter_code
_entity_poly.pdbx_strand_id
1 'polypeptide(L)'
;MRVSKGGTDMFCPACKQITTCKAWPAALITLDPNDYGQRMHYTKHKDINWFQRGRECLSCGHDFVTAEVDIEFLEELVELREALSSIKSNAETYIQESAAASQSLSKLSESLSVLRALKVYKGAKG
;
A
#
# COMPACT_ATOMS: atom_id res chain seq x y z
N MET A 1 44.20 -3.74 -9.45
CA MET A 1 43.86 -2.77 -8.39
C MET A 1 42.34 -2.71 -8.27
N ARG A 2 41.74 -3.18 -7.16
CA ARG A 2 40.31 -2.95 -6.88
C ARG A 2 40.17 -1.51 -6.42
N VAL A 3 39.47 -0.67 -7.18
CA VAL A 3 39.10 0.68 -6.71
C VAL A 3 38.14 0.48 -5.54
N SER A 4 38.56 0.87 -4.34
CA SER A 4 37.74 0.75 -3.13
C SER A 4 36.59 1.76 -3.23
N LYS A 5 35.41 1.32 -3.68
CA LYS A 5 34.21 2.17 -3.80
C LYS A 5 33.71 2.77 -2.48
N GLY A 6 34.33 2.48 -1.33
CA GLY A 6 33.97 3.06 -0.02
C GLY A 6 32.59 2.63 0.52
N GLY A 7 31.82 1.86 -0.25
CA GLY A 7 30.47 1.42 0.06
C GLY A 7 29.91 0.42 -0.95
N THR A 8 28.62 0.15 -0.83
CA THR A 8 27.84 -0.78 -1.66
C THR A 8 26.86 0.00 -2.53
N ASP A 9 26.73 -0.38 -3.80
CA ASP A 9 25.72 0.21 -4.69
C ASP A 9 24.33 -0.33 -4.31
N MET A 10 23.42 0.57 -3.91
CA MET A 10 22.07 0.22 -3.49
C MET A 10 21.10 1.39 -3.73
N PHE A 11 19.79 1.11 -3.67
CA PHE A 11 18.78 2.15 -3.86
C PHE A 11 18.80 3.17 -2.71
N CYS A 12 18.97 4.45 -3.03
CA CYS A 12 18.83 5.54 -2.06
C CYS A 12 17.39 6.10 -2.11
N PRO A 13 16.66 6.15 -0.99
CA PRO A 13 15.28 6.65 -0.96
C PRO A 13 15.16 8.15 -1.28
N ALA A 14 16.18 8.94 -0.96
CA ALA A 14 16.22 10.37 -1.29
C ALA A 14 16.54 10.62 -2.77
N CYS A 15 17.57 9.95 -3.32
CA CYS A 15 17.94 10.10 -4.73
C CYS A 15 16.98 9.38 -5.68
N LYS A 16 16.24 8.38 -5.19
CA LYS A 16 15.35 7.48 -5.95
C LYS A 16 16.06 6.73 -7.08
N GLN A 17 17.33 6.41 -6.89
CA GLN A 17 18.14 5.66 -7.84
C GLN A 17 19.21 4.84 -7.10
N ILE A 18 19.87 3.94 -7.83
CA ILE A 18 20.99 3.16 -7.30
C ILE A 18 22.21 4.09 -7.19
N THR A 19 22.75 4.20 -5.98
CA THR A 19 23.94 5.00 -5.65
C THR A 19 24.84 4.23 -4.70
N THR A 20 26.11 4.61 -4.60
CA THR A 20 27.01 4.03 -3.61
C THR A 20 26.68 4.56 -2.22
N CYS A 21 26.38 3.66 -1.29
CA CYS A 21 26.08 3.97 0.10
C CYS A 21 27.06 3.23 1.02
N LYS A 22 27.61 3.92 2.02
CA LYS A 22 28.48 3.29 3.03
C LYS A 22 27.65 2.78 4.20
N ALA A 23 28.19 1.81 4.93
CA ALA A 23 27.60 1.36 6.18
C ALA A 23 27.72 2.45 7.26
N TRP A 24 26.67 2.63 8.04
CA TRP A 24 26.62 3.58 9.15
C TRP A 24 25.92 2.93 10.35
N PRO A 25 26.28 3.24 11.60
CA PRO A 25 25.60 2.68 12.77
C PRO A 25 24.12 3.08 12.80
N ALA A 26 23.21 2.09 12.84
CA ALA A 26 21.77 2.34 12.78
C ALA A 26 21.26 3.19 13.96
N ALA A 27 21.74 2.92 15.17
CA ALA A 27 21.42 3.69 16.38
C ALA A 27 21.75 5.19 16.27
N LEU A 28 22.74 5.58 15.45
CA LEU A 28 23.06 6.99 15.23
C LEU A 28 22.09 7.68 14.26
N ILE A 29 21.39 6.90 13.41
CA ILE A 29 20.37 7.42 12.49
C ILE A 29 19.03 7.52 13.19
N THR A 30 18.64 6.47 13.93
CA THR A 30 17.35 6.41 14.63
C THR A 30 17.34 7.15 15.95
N LEU A 31 18.52 7.50 16.46
CA LEU A 31 18.72 8.13 17.78
C LEU A 31 18.17 7.27 18.94
N ASP A 32 18.05 5.95 18.73
CA ASP A 32 17.65 4.98 19.75
C ASP A 32 18.82 4.05 20.10
N PRO A 33 19.31 4.05 21.35
CA PRO A 33 20.32 3.11 21.81
C PRO A 33 19.90 1.62 21.71
N ASN A 34 18.60 1.32 21.64
CA ASN A 34 18.14 -0.06 21.46
C ASN A 34 18.41 -0.59 20.04
N ASP A 35 18.66 0.31 19.08
CA ASP A 35 18.94 -0.03 17.67
C ASP A 35 20.42 -0.33 17.39
N TYR A 36 21.23 -0.51 18.44
CA TYR A 36 22.50 -1.23 18.30
C TYR A 36 22.27 -2.73 18.02
N GLY A 37 21.06 -3.23 18.34
CA GLY A 37 20.63 -4.56 17.94
C GLY A 37 20.53 -4.68 16.43
N GLN A 38 21.31 -5.57 15.82
CA GLN A 38 21.19 -5.84 14.38
C GLN A 38 19.94 -6.67 14.06
N ARG A 39 19.42 -7.45 15.01
CA ARG A 39 18.25 -8.33 14.81
C ARG A 39 17.03 -7.73 15.45
N MET A 40 16.03 -7.46 14.63
CA MET A 40 14.81 -6.78 15.04
C MET A 40 13.59 -7.63 14.71
N HIS A 41 12.52 -7.40 15.45
CA HIS A 41 11.23 -8.03 15.20
C HIS A 41 10.10 -7.11 15.69
N TYR A 42 8.90 -7.30 15.15
CA TYR A 42 7.73 -6.61 15.68
C TYR A 42 7.14 -7.36 16.87
N THR A 43 6.75 -6.62 17.92
CA THR A 43 6.17 -7.23 19.13
C THR A 43 4.82 -7.90 18.89
N LYS A 44 4.02 -7.34 17.97
CA LYS A 44 2.71 -7.88 17.56
C LYS A 44 2.81 -8.98 16.51
N HIS A 45 3.88 -8.98 15.71
CA HIS A 45 4.09 -9.88 14.58
C HIS A 45 5.51 -10.47 14.69
N LYS A 46 5.65 -11.48 15.56
CA LYS A 46 6.95 -12.07 15.92
C LYS A 46 7.58 -12.90 14.80
N ASP A 47 6.77 -13.29 13.82
CA ASP A 47 7.16 -13.91 12.56
C ASP A 47 7.97 -12.94 11.68
N ILE A 48 7.67 -11.64 11.77
CA ILE A 48 8.39 -10.60 11.01
C ILE A 48 9.71 -10.26 11.73
N ASN A 49 10.79 -10.83 11.23
CA ASN A 49 12.16 -10.61 11.71
C ASN A 49 13.01 -10.00 10.59
N TRP A 50 13.92 -9.08 10.94
CA TRP A 50 14.83 -8.48 9.98
C TRP A 50 16.19 -8.15 10.57
N PHE A 51 17.19 -8.01 9.70
CA PHE A 51 18.46 -7.42 10.05
C PHE A 51 18.49 -5.93 9.72
N GLN A 52 18.63 -5.09 10.74
CA GLN A 52 18.70 -3.64 10.62
C GLN A 52 20.13 -3.19 10.30
N ARG A 53 20.27 -2.32 9.29
CA ARG A 53 21.55 -1.67 8.96
C ARG A 53 21.34 -0.19 8.65
N GLY A 54 22.18 0.67 9.22
CA GLY A 54 22.25 2.07 8.84
C GLY A 54 23.09 2.24 7.57
N ARG A 55 22.70 3.21 6.74
CA ARG A 55 23.33 3.55 5.47
C ARG A 55 23.43 5.06 5.36
N GLU A 56 24.54 5.53 4.83
CA GLU A 56 24.72 6.92 4.40
C GLU A 56 24.99 6.92 2.89
N CYS A 57 24.19 7.68 2.14
CA CYS A 57 24.38 7.83 0.70
C CYS A 57 25.60 8.72 0.40
N LEU A 58 26.58 8.22 -0.36
CA LEU A 58 27.77 9.01 -0.70
C LEU A 58 27.49 10.09 -1.76
N SER A 59 26.36 10.00 -2.47
CA SER A 59 25.98 10.99 -3.48
C SER A 59 25.27 12.20 -2.89
N CYS A 60 24.39 12.00 -1.90
CA CYS A 60 23.56 13.08 -1.33
C CYS A 60 23.73 13.29 0.18
N GLY A 61 24.49 12.43 0.87
CA GLY A 61 24.68 12.48 2.32
C GLY A 61 23.46 12.08 3.14
N HIS A 62 22.41 11.55 2.52
CA HIS A 62 21.20 11.14 3.24
C HIS A 62 21.45 9.85 4.04
N ASP A 63 21.15 9.92 5.34
CA ASP A 63 21.17 8.80 6.26
C ASP A 63 19.81 8.11 6.30
N PHE A 64 19.82 6.79 6.18
CA PHE A 64 18.61 5.97 6.23
C PHE A 64 18.92 4.57 6.74
N VAL A 65 17.88 3.87 7.16
CA VAL A 65 17.96 2.50 7.65
C VAL A 65 17.40 1.54 6.62
N THR A 66 18.06 0.40 6.46
CA THR A 66 17.60 -0.72 5.63
C THR A 66 17.30 -1.93 6.51
N ALA A 67 16.32 -2.73 6.09
CA ALA A 67 16.00 -4.01 6.68
C ALA A 67 16.32 -5.12 5.66
N GLU A 68 17.12 -6.10 6.07
CA GLU A 68 17.32 -7.35 5.32
C GLU A 68 16.33 -8.38 5.86
N VAL A 69 15.43 -8.84 5.00
CA VAL A 69 14.37 -9.82 5.28
C VAL A 69 14.47 -10.98 4.31
N ASP A 70 13.76 -12.07 4.60
CA ASP A 70 13.62 -13.18 3.67
C ASP A 70 12.94 -12.75 2.36
N ILE A 71 13.35 -13.34 1.24
CA ILE A 71 12.83 -12.96 -0.08
C ILE A 71 11.38 -13.40 -0.28
N GLU A 72 10.97 -14.56 0.24
CA GLU A 72 9.60 -15.06 0.10
C GLU A 72 8.62 -14.13 0.83
N PHE A 73 9.04 -13.55 1.96
CA PHE A 73 8.27 -12.55 2.68
C PHE A 73 8.07 -11.25 1.86
N LEU A 74 9.06 -10.84 1.07
CA LEU A 74 8.92 -9.68 0.19
C LEU A 74 7.96 -9.98 -0.98
N GLU A 75 8.01 -11.19 -1.53
CA GLU A 75 7.09 -11.65 -2.58
C GLU A 75 5.65 -11.66 -2.07
N GLU A 76 5.40 -12.22 -0.88
CA GLU A 76 4.09 -12.19 -0.23
C GLU A 76 3.57 -10.75 -0.06
N LEU A 77 4.45 -9.82 0.36
CA LEU A 77 4.07 -8.41 0.49
C LEU A 77 3.71 -7.75 -0.84
N VAL A 78 4.33 -8.16 -1.95
CA VAL A 78 3.96 -7.70 -3.30
C VAL A 78 2.59 -8.25 -3.68
N GLU A 79 2.36 -9.56 -3.51
CA GLU A 79 1.07 -10.20 -3.80
C GLU A 79 -0.08 -9.55 -3.00
N LEU A 80 0.13 -9.30 -1.71
CA LEU A 80 -0.85 -8.63 -0.85
C LEU A 80 -1.17 -7.21 -1.33
N ARG A 81 -0.17 -6.46 -1.82
CA ARG A 81 -0.40 -5.11 -2.38
C ARG A 81 -1.22 -5.16 -3.66
N GLU A 82 -0.95 -6.12 -4.54
CA GLU A 82 -1.71 -6.31 -5.77
C GLU A 82 -3.16 -6.74 -5.48
N ALA A 83 -3.34 -7.69 -4.56
CA ALA A 83 -4.67 -8.14 -4.12
C ALA A 83 -5.48 -7.00 -3.51
N LEU A 84 -4.89 -6.18 -2.63
CA LEU A 84 -5.55 -5.00 -2.07
C LEU A 84 -5.91 -3.97 -3.14
N SER A 85 -5.05 -3.75 -4.13
CA SER A 85 -5.34 -2.86 -5.26
C SER A 85 -6.54 -3.36 -6.06
N SER A 86 -6.61 -4.66 -6.33
CA SER A 86 -7.74 -5.29 -7.02
C SER A 86 -9.05 -5.17 -6.23
N ILE A 87 -9.01 -5.48 -4.93
CA ILE A 87 -10.17 -5.34 -4.04
C ILE A 87 -10.68 -3.90 -4.02
N LYS A 88 -9.77 -2.92 -3.93
CA LYS A 88 -10.13 -1.50 -3.94
C LYS A 88 -10.82 -1.12 -5.25
N SER A 89 -10.27 -1.52 -6.39
CA SER A 89 -10.89 -1.26 -7.70
C SER A 89 -12.28 -1.89 -7.80
N ASN A 90 -12.45 -3.13 -7.33
CA ASN A 90 -13.74 -3.81 -7.35
C ASN A 90 -14.76 -3.13 -6.43
N ALA A 91 -14.35 -2.65 -5.26
CA ALA A 91 -15.21 -1.91 -4.34
C ALA A 91 -15.67 -0.58 -4.94
N GLU A 92 -14.79 0.14 -5.64
CA GLU A 92 -15.13 1.37 -6.36
C GLU A 92 -16.17 1.10 -7.47
N THR A 93 -15.96 0.05 -8.26
CA THR A 93 -16.94 -0.38 -9.28
C THR A 93 -18.28 -0.76 -8.65
N TYR A 94 -18.27 -1.54 -7.57
CA TYR A 94 -19.50 -1.95 -6.88
C TYR A 94 -20.29 -0.75 -6.35
N ILE A 95 -19.61 0.26 -5.81
CA ILE A 95 -20.25 1.51 -5.35
C ILE A 95 -20.92 2.23 -6.53
N GLN A 96 -20.24 2.33 -7.68
CA GLN A 96 -20.79 2.95 -8.87
C GLN A 96 -22.02 2.19 -9.41
N GLU A 97 -21.94 0.87 -9.51
CA GLU A 97 -23.03 0.01 -9.96
C GLU A 97 -24.22 0.05 -9.00
N SER A 98 -23.97 0.02 -7.70
CA SER A 98 -25.01 0.12 -6.66
C SER A 98 -25.75 1.47 -6.74
N ALA A 99 -25.02 2.57 -6.98
CA ALA A 99 -25.63 3.89 -7.18
C ALA A 99 -26.48 3.93 -8.47
N ALA A 100 -25.99 3.38 -9.58
CA ALA A 100 -26.72 3.32 -10.84
C ALA A 100 -27.99 2.44 -10.74
N ALA A 101 -27.89 1.30 -10.05
CA ALA A 101 -29.01 0.41 -9.78
C ALA A 101 -30.07 1.11 -8.92
N SER A 102 -29.65 1.83 -7.88
CA SER A 102 -30.55 2.59 -7.01
C SER A 102 -31.30 3.68 -7.77
N GLN A 103 -30.64 4.39 -8.68
CA GLN A 103 -31.29 5.38 -9.55
C GLN A 103 -32.25 4.75 -10.56
N SER A 104 -31.93 3.56 -11.07
CA SER A 104 -32.82 2.85 -11.99
C SER A 104 -34.08 2.35 -11.27
N LEU A 105 -33.91 1.84 -10.05
CA LEU A 105 -35.01 1.41 -9.18
C LEU A 105 -35.94 2.56 -8.80
N SER A 106 -35.40 3.76 -8.53
CA SER A 106 -36.25 4.93 -8.23
C SER A 106 -37.12 5.32 -9.42
N LYS A 107 -36.56 5.39 -10.63
CA LYS A 107 -37.31 5.68 -11.87
C LYS A 107 -38.38 4.61 -12.18
N LEU A 108 -38.05 3.34 -11.94
CA LEU A 108 -39.01 2.24 -12.09
C LEU A 108 -40.16 2.37 -11.10
N SER A 109 -39.86 2.71 -9.84
CA SER A 109 -40.87 2.94 -8.79
C SER A 109 -41.81 4.10 -9.16
N GLU A 110 -41.25 5.23 -9.64
CA GLU A 110 -42.03 6.35 -10.14
C GLU A 110 -42.95 5.93 -11.30
N SER A 111 -42.41 5.22 -12.29
CA SER A 111 -43.16 4.75 -13.46
C SER A 111 -44.30 3.81 -13.05
N LEU A 112 -44.05 2.90 -12.11
CA LEU A 112 -45.06 2.01 -11.56
C LEU A 112 -46.14 2.76 -10.78
N SER A 113 -45.79 3.83 -10.05
CA SER A 113 -46.75 4.66 -9.34
C SER A 113 -47.73 5.35 -10.31
N VAL A 114 -47.23 5.86 -11.43
CA VAL A 114 -48.05 6.49 -12.48
C VAL A 114 -48.98 5.46 -13.12
N LEU A 115 -48.49 4.27 -13.46
CA LEU A 115 -49.31 3.20 -14.02
C LEU A 115 -50.42 2.75 -13.07
N ARG A 116 -50.13 2.65 -11.77
CA ARG A 116 -51.16 2.37 -10.75
C ARG A 116 -52.23 3.46 -10.72
N ALA A 117 -51.83 4.73 -10.72
CA ALA A 117 -52.76 5.85 -10.73
C ALA A 117 -53.66 5.86 -11.99
N LEU A 118 -53.09 5.60 -13.17
CA LEU A 118 -53.83 5.51 -14.43
C LEU A 118 -54.82 4.33 -14.46
N LYS A 119 -54.44 3.19 -13.88
CA LYS A 119 -55.34 2.03 -13.76
C LYS A 119 -56.56 2.34 -12.89
N VAL A 120 -56.37 3.04 -11.77
CA VAL A 120 -57.46 3.49 -10.89
C VAL A 120 -58.39 4.47 -11.63
N TYR A 121 -57.83 5.41 -12.39
CA TYR A 121 -58.61 6.40 -13.14
C TYR A 121 -59.46 5.77 -14.26
N LYS A 122 -58.95 4.73 -14.94
CA LYS A 122 -59.72 3.96 -15.93
C LYS A 122 -60.81 3.08 -15.30
N GLY A 123 -60.60 2.58 -14.08
CA GLY A 123 -61.60 1.79 -13.36
C GLY A 123 -62.75 2.60 -12.77
N ALA A 124 -62.56 3.90 -12.51
CA ALA A 124 -63.58 4.80 -11.97
C ALA A 124 -64.51 5.44 -13.03
N LYS A 125 -64.24 5.20 -14.32
CA LYS A 125 -65.00 5.74 -15.47
C LYS A 125 -65.87 4.69 -16.19
N GLY A 126 -65.97 3.47 -15.68
CA GLY A 126 -66.91 2.44 -16.13
C GLY A 126 -67.88 2.10 -15.01
#